data_AF-A0A938R4B5-F1
#
_entry.id   AF-A0A938R4B5-F1
#
_cell.length_a   1.000
_cell.length_b   1.000
_cell.length_c   1.000
_cell.angle_alpha   90.00
_cell.angle_beta   90.00
_cell.angle_gamma   90.00
#
_symmetry.space_group_name_H-M   'P 1'
#
loop_
_entity.id
_entity.type
_entity.pdbx_description
1 polymer ?
#
loop_
_entity_poly.entity_id
_entity_poly.type
_entity_poly.pdbx_seq_one_letter_code
_entity_poly.pdbx_strand_id
1 'polypeptide(L)'
;MKLDEGTTEEEFSRLTGCIPESFSLQLKAIENLYRAGVEVQPAVMVSFSSTENIHALRKRLGQIAPKFSDIEVEELVLYGDVEERLKKTNLSCGDAYKPGNIPPEKI
;
A
#
# COMPACT_ATOMS: atom_id res chain seq x y z
N MET A 1 -7.03 7.95 2.82
CA MET A 1 -7.35 7.13 1.63
C MET A 1 -6.30 6.06 1.54
N LYS A 2 -6.69 4.80 1.57
CA LYS A 2 -5.78 3.67 1.46
C LYS A 2 -5.52 3.37 0.00
N LEU A 3 -4.25 3.25 -0.37
CA LEU A 3 -3.81 2.68 -1.62
C LEU A 3 -3.92 1.16 -1.49
N ASP A 4 -4.51 0.51 -2.49
CA ASP A 4 -4.57 -0.94 -2.59
C ASP A 4 -3.14 -1.51 -2.66
N GLU A 5 -3.00 -2.78 -2.27
CA GLU A 5 -1.73 -3.46 -2.02
C GLU A 5 -0.68 -3.22 -3.13
N GLY A 6 0.54 -2.87 -2.74
CA GLY A 6 1.66 -2.63 -3.66
C GLY A 6 2.02 -1.14 -3.84
N THR A 7 3.27 -0.89 -4.20
CA THR A 7 3.84 0.45 -4.39
C THR A 7 4.22 0.76 -5.84
N THR A 8 4.11 -0.24 -6.71
CA THR A 8 4.29 -0.14 -8.17
C THR A 8 3.12 -0.77 -8.91
N GLU A 9 3.00 -0.44 -10.18
CA GLU A 9 2.06 -1.02 -11.13
C GLU A 9 2.14 -2.57 -11.17
N GLU A 10 3.36 -3.12 -11.15
CA GLU A 10 3.60 -4.57 -11.17
C GLU A 10 3.21 -5.24 -9.86
N GLU A 11 3.58 -4.63 -8.71
CA GLU A 11 3.18 -5.12 -7.39
C GLU A 11 1.65 -5.11 -7.27
N PHE A 12 1.02 -4.00 -7.66
CA PHE A 12 -0.42 -3.86 -7.66
C PHE A 12 -1.11 -4.92 -8.51
N SER A 13 -0.66 -5.13 -9.75
CA SER A 13 -1.23 -6.15 -10.63
C SER A 13 -1.05 -7.56 -10.07
N ARG A 14 0.13 -7.87 -9.53
CA ARG A 14 0.45 -9.16 -8.92
C ARG A 14 -0.40 -9.46 -7.69
N LEU A 15 -0.68 -8.46 -6.86
CA LEU A 15 -1.42 -8.62 -5.60
C LEU A 15 -2.94 -8.64 -5.81
N THR A 16 -3.44 -7.79 -6.70
CA THR A 16 -4.89 -7.60 -6.91
C THR A 16 -5.45 -8.37 -8.09
N GLY A 17 -4.60 -8.81 -9.04
CA GLY A 17 -5.02 -9.36 -10.33
C GLY A 17 -5.55 -8.31 -11.31
N CYS A 18 -5.58 -7.02 -10.93
CA CYS A 18 -5.97 -5.93 -11.82
C CYS A 18 -4.90 -5.64 -12.87
N ILE A 19 -5.28 -4.90 -13.92
CA ILE A 19 -4.31 -4.43 -14.92
C ILE A 19 -3.34 -3.40 -14.28
N PRO A 20 -2.03 -3.45 -14.58
CA PRO A 20 -1.03 -2.58 -13.95
C PRO A 20 -1.34 -1.08 -14.07
N GLU A 21 -1.88 -0.65 -15.21
CA GLU A 21 -2.20 0.76 -15.50
C GLU A 21 -3.24 1.34 -14.55
N SER A 22 -4.09 0.48 -13.95
CA SER A 22 -5.10 0.91 -12.98
C SER A 22 -4.51 1.41 -11.66
N PHE A 23 -3.25 1.10 -11.36
CA PHE A 23 -2.54 1.67 -10.20
C PHE A 23 -2.53 3.20 -10.23
N SER A 24 -2.35 3.78 -11.42
CA SER A 24 -2.33 5.24 -11.60
C SER A 24 -3.65 5.92 -11.20
N LEU A 25 -4.77 5.19 -11.24
CA LEU A 25 -6.09 5.71 -10.85
C LEU A 25 -6.15 6.04 -9.36
N GLN A 26 -5.45 5.29 -8.51
CA GLN A 26 -5.43 5.55 -7.08
C GLN A 26 -4.68 6.85 -6.76
N LEU A 27 -3.54 7.08 -7.42
CA LEU A 27 -2.81 8.35 -7.34
C LEU A 27 -3.65 9.52 -7.86
N LYS A 28 -4.38 9.29 -8.97
CA LYS A 28 -5.27 10.30 -9.54
C LYS A 28 -6.44 10.63 -8.61
N ALA A 29 -6.98 9.64 -7.92
CA ALA A 29 -8.03 9.84 -6.93
C ALA A 29 -7.52 10.69 -5.74
N ILE A 30 -6.31 10.44 -5.24
CA ILE A 30 -5.67 11.30 -4.22
C ILE A 30 -5.51 12.74 -4.72
N GLU A 31 -4.99 12.93 -5.94
CA GLU A 31 -4.86 14.26 -6.56
C GLU A 31 -6.22 14.97 -6.65
N ASN A 32 -7.26 14.26 -7.13
CA ASN A 32 -8.59 14.84 -7.30
C ASN A 32 -9.20 15.26 -5.97
N LEU A 33 -9.10 14.42 -4.93
CA LEU A 33 -9.58 14.75 -3.58
C LEU A 33 -8.84 15.97 -3.02
N TYR A 34 -7.51 15.99 -3.16
CA TYR A 34 -6.70 17.14 -2.74
C TYR A 34 -7.12 18.44 -3.44
N ARG A 35 -7.31 18.39 -4.76
CA ARG A 35 -7.75 19.55 -5.57
C ARG A 35 -9.16 20.01 -5.24
N ALA A 36 -10.02 19.11 -4.76
CA ALA A 36 -11.35 19.43 -4.27
C ALA A 36 -11.35 20.03 -2.85
N GLY A 37 -10.18 20.18 -2.21
CA GLY A 37 -10.05 20.67 -0.84
C GLY A 37 -10.44 19.64 0.22
N VAL A 38 -10.56 18.36 -0.15
CA VAL A 38 -10.85 17.28 0.79
C VAL A 38 -9.57 16.92 1.54
N GLU A 39 -9.69 16.75 2.86
CA GLU A 39 -8.60 16.26 3.69
C GLU A 39 -8.33 14.78 3.38
N VAL A 40 -7.09 14.48 3.03
CA VAL A 40 -6.65 13.13 2.65
C VAL A 40 -5.29 12.87 3.27
N GLN A 41 -5.14 11.69 3.84
CA GLN A 41 -3.86 11.10 4.24
C GLN A 41 -3.68 9.79 3.45
N PRO A 42 -2.66 9.66 2.59
CA PRO A 42 -2.37 8.40 1.89
C PRO A 42 -1.84 7.34 2.87
N ALA A 43 -2.35 6.12 2.76
CA ALA A 43 -1.86 4.94 3.48
C ALA A 43 -1.56 3.81 2.49
N VAL A 44 -0.54 2.97 2.74
CA VAL A 44 -0.20 1.84 1.86
C VAL A 44 0.26 0.61 2.65
N MET A 45 -0.12 -0.58 2.18
CA MET A 45 0.40 -1.83 2.74
C MET A 45 1.75 -2.18 2.11
N VAL A 46 2.80 -2.26 2.92
CA VAL A 46 4.19 -2.39 2.44
C VAL A 46 4.77 -3.79 2.54
N SER A 47 4.04 -4.74 3.13
CA SER A 47 4.53 -6.12 3.34
C SER A 47 4.94 -6.87 2.08
N PHE A 48 4.64 -6.34 0.89
CA PHE A 48 4.99 -6.93 -0.40
C PHE A 48 5.98 -6.09 -1.21
N SER A 49 6.46 -4.98 -0.65
CA SER A 49 7.20 -3.95 -1.37
C SER A 49 8.60 -3.75 -0.79
N SER A 50 9.55 -3.42 -1.65
CA SER A 50 10.90 -3.07 -1.22
C SER A 50 10.96 -1.65 -0.64
N THR A 51 11.94 -1.37 0.21
CA THR A 51 12.20 0.00 0.72
C THR A 51 12.40 1.01 -0.42
N GLU A 52 13.01 0.59 -1.52
CA GLU A 52 13.20 1.42 -2.72
C GLU A 52 11.86 1.78 -3.38
N ASN A 53 10.96 0.81 -3.55
CA ASN A 53 9.65 1.05 -4.16
C ASN A 53 8.76 1.93 -3.27
N ILE A 54 8.82 1.75 -1.94
CA ILE A 54 8.17 2.64 -0.98
C ILE A 54 8.69 4.08 -1.12
N HIS A 55 10.01 4.26 -1.24
CA HIS A 55 10.60 5.59 -1.44
C HIS A 55 10.17 6.21 -2.77
N ALA A 56 10.11 5.42 -3.84
CA ALA A 56 9.62 5.87 -5.14
C ALA A 56 8.15 6.32 -5.07
N LEU A 57 7.29 5.57 -4.35
CA LEU A 57 5.89 5.95 -4.12
C LEU A 57 5.77 7.26 -3.35
N ARG A 58 6.55 7.44 -2.26
CA ARG A 58 6.59 8.71 -1.50
C ARG A 58 6.97 9.88 -2.39
N LYS A 59 7.93 9.71 -3.29
CA LYS A 59 8.33 10.73 -4.26
C LYS A 59 7.19 11.06 -5.24
N ARG A 60 6.51 10.05 -5.79
CA ARG A 60 5.36 10.23 -6.70
C ARG A 60 4.22 10.99 -6.01
N LEU A 61 3.87 10.61 -4.78
CA LEU A 61 2.84 11.29 -4.00
C LEU A 61 3.26 12.71 -3.61
N GLY A 62 4.53 12.93 -3.28
CA GLY A 62 5.10 14.26 -3.01
C GLY A 62 4.99 15.23 -4.21
N GLN A 63 4.94 14.72 -5.44
CA GLN A 63 4.71 15.54 -6.63
C GLN A 63 3.26 16.06 -6.72
N ILE A 64 2.29 15.38 -6.10
CA ILE A 64 0.90 15.84 -5.99
C ILE A 64 0.81 16.96 -4.95
N ALA A 65 1.34 16.70 -3.75
CA ALA A 65 1.50 17.68 -2.69
C ALA A 65 2.65 17.26 -1.77
N PRO A 66 3.53 18.18 -1.33
CA PRO A 66 4.69 17.83 -0.48
C PRO A 66 4.33 17.02 0.78
N LYS A 67 3.16 17.31 1.37
CA LYS A 67 2.65 16.60 2.56
C LYS A 67 2.37 15.11 2.33
N PHE A 68 2.10 14.69 1.10
CA PHE A 68 1.81 13.30 0.78
C PHE A 68 3.06 12.43 0.67
N SER A 69 4.26 12.99 0.84
CA SER A 69 5.48 12.21 0.98
C SER A 69 5.55 11.48 2.33
N ASP A 70 4.85 12.00 3.34
CA ASP A 70 4.68 11.37 4.65
C ASP A 70 3.46 10.43 4.62
N ILE A 71 3.64 9.28 3.97
CA ILE A 71 2.58 8.26 3.87
C ILE A 71 2.49 7.43 5.14
N GLU A 72 1.27 7.06 5.51
CA GLU A 72 1.03 6.06 6.53
C GLU A 72 1.39 4.67 5.97
N VAL A 73 2.18 3.92 6.74
CA VAL A 73 2.67 2.61 6.35
C VAL A 73 1.98 1.56 7.19
N GLU A 74 1.32 0.63 6.52
CA GLU A 74 0.64 -0.50 7.14
C GLU A 74 1.32 -1.82 6.74
N GLU A 75 1.24 -2.81 7.63
CA GLU A 75 1.72 -4.16 7.37
C GLU A 75 0.58 -5.17 7.42
N LEU A 76 0.79 -6.27 6.72
CA LEU A 76 -0.17 -7.34 6.60
C LEU A 76 -0.37 -8.04 7.95
N VAL A 77 -1.63 -8.16 8.34
CA VAL A 77 -2.04 -9.02 9.45
C VAL A 77 -2.56 -10.34 8.91
N LEU A 78 -1.90 -11.44 9.27
CA LEU A 78 -2.23 -12.81 8.88
C LEU A 78 -3.38 -13.36 9.74
N TYR A 79 -4.61 -12.93 9.46
CA TYR A 79 -5.81 -13.45 10.11
C TYR A 79 -6.46 -14.58 9.29
N GLY A 80 -7.00 -15.59 9.96
CA GLY A 80 -7.71 -16.71 9.32
C GLY A 80 -6.88 -17.40 8.24
N ASP A 81 -7.47 -17.59 7.06
CA ASP A 81 -6.86 -18.34 5.95
C ASP A 81 -5.91 -17.50 5.06
N VAL A 82 -5.56 -16.27 5.46
CA VAL A 82 -4.69 -15.38 4.66
C VAL A 82 -3.35 -16.04 4.37
N GLU A 83 -2.75 -16.73 5.36
CA GLU A 83 -1.49 -17.46 5.19
C GLU A 83 -1.61 -18.58 4.12
N GLU A 84 -2.73 -19.30 4.09
CA GLU A 84 -2.97 -20.34 3.08
C GLU A 84 -3.21 -19.76 1.69
N ARG A 85 -3.90 -18.63 1.60
CA ARG A 85 -4.14 -17.93 0.32
C ARG A 85 -2.83 -17.44 -0.28
N LEU A 86 -1.94 -16.86 0.52
CA LEU A 86 -0.60 -16.45 0.08
C LEU A 86 0.23 -17.61 -0.46
N LYS A 87 0.18 -18.77 0.23
CA LYS A 87 0.84 -20.00 -0.24
C LYS A 87 0.31 -20.47 -1.59
N LYS A 88 -1.01 -20.35 -1.83
CA LYS A 88 -1.64 -20.74 -3.11
C LYS A 88 -1.33 -19.78 -4.25
N THR A 89 -1.08 -18.51 -3.96
CA THR A 89 -0.78 -17.47 -4.97
C THR A 89 0.72 -17.28 -5.22
N ASN A 90 1.59 -18.04 -4.54
CA ASN A 90 3.04 -17.91 -4.60
C ASN A 90 3.52 -16.47 -4.30
N LEU A 91 2.78 -15.78 -3.42
CA LEU A 91 3.09 -14.44 -2.94
C LEU A 91 3.90 -14.56 -1.64
N SER A 92 5.12 -14.04 -1.64
CA SER A 92 5.94 -13.90 -0.44
C SER A 92 5.75 -12.49 0.14
N CYS A 93 5.31 -12.41 1.39
CA CYS A 93 5.37 -11.16 2.16
C CYS A 93 6.67 -11.10 2.98
N GLY A 94 7.19 -9.89 3.18
CA GLY A 94 8.22 -9.59 4.17
C GLY A 94 7.61 -9.54 5.57
N ASP A 95 7.60 -8.36 6.19
CA ASP A 95 7.04 -8.16 7.53
C ASP A 95 5.53 -8.38 7.54
N ALA A 96 5.06 -9.38 8.28
CA ALA A 96 3.65 -9.69 8.47
C ALA A 96 3.42 -10.20 9.90
N TYR A 97 2.30 -9.79 10.50
CA TYR A 97 2.01 -10.05 11.91
C TYR A 97 0.83 -11.00 12.07
N LYS A 98 0.95 -11.92 13.03
CA LYS A 98 -0.23 -12.64 13.52
C LYS A 98 -0.99 -11.73 14.50
N PRO A 99 -2.32 -11.84 14.62
CA PRO A 99 -3.14 -10.96 15.46
C PRO A 99 -2.70 -10.85 16.93
N GLY A 100 -1.99 -11.84 17.47
CA GLY A 100 -1.44 -11.81 18.84
C GLY A 100 -0.03 -11.22 18.98
N ASN A 101 0.62 -10.85 17.87
CA ASN A 101 2.01 -10.38 17.84
C ASN A 101 2.14 -8.98 17.22
N ILE A 102 1.05 -8.22 17.12
CA ILE A 102 1.08 -6.84 16.62
C ILE A 102 1.82 -5.98 17.65
N PRO A 103 2.86 -5.21 17.27
CA PRO A 103 3.54 -4.30 18.17
C PRO A 103 2.55 -3.32 18.81
N PRO A 104 2.64 -3.03 20.12
CA PRO A 104 1.68 -2.13 20.80
C PRO A 104 1.62 -0.72 20.20
N GLU A 105 2.71 -0.28 19.58
CA GLU A 105 2.82 0.99 18.84
C GLU A 105 1.99 1.03 17.54
N LYS A 106 1.42 -0.10 17.13
CA LYS A 106 0.59 -0.27 15.92
C LYS A 106 -0.87 -0.69 16.25
N ILE A 107 -1.27 -0.66 17.52
CA ILE A 107 -2.63 -0.97 18.02
C ILE A 107 -3.38 0.31 18.35
#